data_AF-A0A7J4VJQ4-F1
#
_entry.id   AF-A0A7J4VJQ4-F1
#
_cell.length_a   1.000
_cell.length_b   1.000
_cell.length_c   1.000
_cell.angle_alpha   90.00
_cell.angle_beta   90.00
_cell.angle_gamma   90.00
#
_symmetry.space_group_name_H-M   'P 1'
#
loop_
_entity.id
_entity.type
_entity.pdbx_description
1 polymer ?
#
loop_
_entity_poly.entity_id
_entity_poly.type
_entity_poly.pdbx_seq_one_letter_code
_entity_poly.pdbx_strand_id
1 'polypeptide(L)'
;MLPATSSLKTTGSYLDNTHDRRLAGIANTGLTAGQFTNFAFDMTPENFITGVRQTSDAAVAVPSPAAQAAALNNLNQLTDLTGQPYSCDVNGNLLSDGQRNYSWDAENRLVAISYPSQAGAS
;
A
#
# COMPACT_ATOMS: atom_id res chain seq x y z
N MET A 1 -15.70 -28.83 24.05
CA MET A 1 -15.39 -27.85 25.13
C MET A 1 -14.09 -27.16 24.78
N LEU A 2 -13.96 -25.85 25.01
CA LEU A 2 -12.69 -25.17 24.78
C LEU A 2 -11.63 -25.62 25.80
N PRO A 3 -10.33 -25.66 25.44
CA PRO A 3 -9.25 -25.96 26.37
C PRO A 3 -9.26 -24.98 27.56
N ALA A 4 -8.88 -25.45 28.76
CA ALA A 4 -8.84 -24.66 29.99
C ALA A 4 -7.89 -23.42 29.92
N THR A 5 -7.06 -23.33 28.87
CA THR A 5 -6.12 -22.23 28.60
C THR A 5 -6.50 -21.41 27.36
N SER A 6 -7.71 -21.57 26.83
CA SER A 6 -8.18 -20.84 25.65
C SER A 6 -8.25 -19.34 25.90
N SER A 7 -7.64 -18.55 25.01
CA SER A 7 -7.78 -17.08 25.00
C SER A 7 -9.02 -16.58 24.28
N LEU A 8 -9.80 -17.46 23.63
CA LEU A 8 -11.01 -17.08 22.90
C LEU A 8 -12.02 -16.42 23.84
N LYS A 9 -12.32 -15.14 23.60
CA LYS A 9 -13.23 -14.35 24.44
C LYS A 9 -13.83 -13.19 23.65
N THR A 10 -15.10 -12.89 23.91
CA THR A 10 -15.74 -11.64 23.49
C THR A 10 -16.11 -10.83 24.73
N THR A 11 -15.73 -9.55 24.78
CA THR A 11 -16.05 -8.64 25.89
C THR A 11 -16.70 -7.38 25.33
N GLY A 12 -17.87 -7.00 25.87
CA GLY A 12 -18.49 -5.71 25.60
C GLY A 12 -18.04 -4.65 26.62
N SER A 13 -17.85 -3.41 26.18
CA SER A 13 -17.72 -2.24 27.04
C SER A 13 -18.93 -1.33 26.89
N TYR A 14 -19.30 -0.63 27.96
CA TYR A 14 -20.47 0.24 27.99
C TYR A 14 -20.07 1.62 28.48
N LEU A 15 -20.79 2.65 28.04
CA LEU A 15 -20.67 4.00 28.59
C LEU A 15 -21.15 4.03 30.05
N ASP A 16 -20.89 5.13 30.74
CA ASP A 16 -21.34 5.29 32.13
C ASP A 16 -22.87 5.45 32.25
N ASN A 17 -23.34 5.55 33.49
CA ASN A 17 -24.77 5.71 33.80
C ASN A 17 -25.36 7.03 33.28
N THR A 18 -24.55 8.06 33.06
CA THR A 18 -25.02 9.35 32.51
C THR A 18 -25.26 9.29 31.00
N HIS A 19 -24.76 8.24 30.34
CA HIS A 19 -24.92 7.96 28.92
C HIS A 19 -25.72 6.65 28.67
N ASP A 20 -26.67 6.33 29.56
CA ASP A 20 -27.62 5.22 29.43
C ASP A 20 -26.98 3.82 29.32
N ARG A 21 -25.73 3.65 29.79
CA ARG A 21 -24.96 2.40 29.72
C ARG A 21 -24.98 1.74 28.35
N ARG A 22 -24.89 2.56 27.29
CA ARG A 22 -24.93 2.07 25.91
C ARG A 22 -23.63 1.36 25.53
N LEU A 23 -23.70 0.39 24.62
CA LEU A 23 -22.54 -0.40 24.19
C LEU A 23 -21.53 0.52 23.47
N ALA A 24 -20.35 0.69 24.05
CA ALA A 24 -19.27 1.54 23.55
C ALA A 24 -18.28 0.76 22.68
N GLY A 25 -18.15 -0.55 22.88
CA GLY A 25 -17.24 -1.36 22.09
C GLY A 25 -17.37 -2.86 22.32
N ILE A 26 -16.75 -3.62 21.43
CA ILE A 26 -16.66 -5.07 21.47
C ILE A 26 -15.20 -5.45 21.24
N ALA A 27 -14.59 -6.18 22.16
CA ALA A 27 -13.26 -6.75 22.00
C ALA A 27 -13.37 -8.27 21.83
N ASN A 28 -12.92 -8.78 20.69
CA ASN A 28 -12.81 -10.21 20.44
C ASN A 28 -11.34 -10.62 20.49
N THR A 29 -10.99 -11.54 21.39
CA THR A 29 -9.69 -12.21 21.43
C THR A 29 -9.83 -13.57 20.76
N GLY A 30 -8.89 -13.91 19.88
CA GLY A 30 -8.86 -15.19 19.16
C GLY A 30 -8.29 -16.34 20.00
N LEU A 31 -8.16 -17.51 19.38
CA LEU A 31 -7.68 -18.74 20.03
C LEU A 31 -6.18 -18.70 20.36
N THR A 32 -5.41 -17.92 19.60
CA THR A 32 -3.96 -17.73 19.81
C THR A 32 -3.70 -16.39 20.46
N ALA A 33 -2.72 -16.34 21.38
CA ALA A 33 -2.27 -15.08 21.97
C ALA A 33 -1.87 -14.08 20.88
N GLY A 34 -2.40 -12.85 20.97
CA GLY A 34 -2.18 -11.81 19.97
C GLY A 34 -3.23 -11.73 18.86
N GLN A 35 -4.12 -12.72 18.73
CA GLN A 35 -5.26 -12.61 17.81
C GLN A 35 -6.37 -11.74 18.39
N PHE A 36 -6.81 -10.71 17.66
CA PHE A 36 -7.92 -9.88 18.10
C PHE A 36 -8.65 -9.15 16.97
N THR A 37 -9.91 -8.83 17.22
CA THR A 37 -10.64 -7.82 16.44
C THR A 37 -11.56 -7.06 17.37
N ASN A 38 -11.34 -5.75 17.43
CA ASN A 38 -12.02 -4.85 18.34
C ASN A 38 -12.79 -3.80 17.53
N PHE A 39 -13.96 -3.45 18.02
CA PHE A 39 -14.81 -2.40 17.50
C PHE A 39 -15.07 -1.37 18.60
N ALA A 40 -14.97 -0.09 18.24
CA ALA A 40 -15.44 1.03 19.05
C ALA A 40 -16.54 1.77 18.28
N PHE A 41 -17.57 2.21 19.01
CA PHE A 41 -18.74 2.87 18.44
C PHE A 41 -18.83 4.31 18.94
N ASP A 42 -18.86 5.24 18.00
CA ASP A 42 -19.24 6.63 18.26
C ASP A 42 -20.73 6.78 18.02
N MET A 43 -21.42 7.46 18.93
CA MET A 43 -22.87 7.60 18.84
C MET A 43 -23.36 8.97 19.30
N THR A 44 -24.48 9.42 18.76
CA THR A 44 -25.19 10.62 19.28
C THR A 44 -25.89 10.32 20.61
N PRO A 45 -26.32 11.34 21.37
CA PRO A 45 -27.17 11.16 22.55
C PRO A 45 -28.47 10.39 22.27
N GLU A 46 -29.05 10.52 21.07
CA GLU A 46 -30.31 9.90 20.65
C GLU A 46 -30.16 8.45 20.14
N ASN A 47 -29.01 7.82 20.38
CA ASN A 47 -28.75 6.42 20.00
C ASN A 47 -28.55 6.13 18.51
N PHE A 48 -28.05 7.11 17.76
CA PHE A 48 -27.56 6.88 16.40
C PHE A 48 -26.06 6.66 16.37
N ILE A 49 -25.61 5.57 15.74
CA ILE A 49 -24.17 5.33 15.49
C ILE A 49 -23.70 6.32 14.41
N THR A 50 -22.68 7.11 14.74
CA THR A 50 -22.06 8.08 13.84
C THR A 50 -20.69 7.63 13.34
N GLY A 51 -20.08 6.64 14.01
CA GLY A 51 -18.77 6.13 13.64
C GLY A 51 -18.54 4.71 14.16
N VAL A 52 -17.78 3.93 13.40
CA VAL A 52 -17.27 2.63 13.83
C VAL A 52 -15.78 2.59 13.55
N ARG A 53 -14.98 2.36 14.59
CA ARG A 53 -13.54 2.14 14.46
C ARG A 53 -13.22 0.67 14.72
N GLN A 54 -12.57 0.03 13.76
CA GLN A 54 -12.05 -1.32 13.92
C GLN A 54 -10.54 -1.30 14.16
N THR A 55 -10.06 -2.12 15.09
CA THR A 55 -8.65 -2.48 15.22
C THR A 55 -8.51 -4.01 15.27
N SER A 56 -7.55 -4.58 14.57
CA SER A 56 -7.35 -6.03 14.53
C SER A 56 -5.89 -6.39 14.37
N ASP A 57 -5.53 -7.65 14.67
CA ASP A 57 -4.22 -8.23 14.37
C ASP A 57 -4.09 -8.70 12.91
N ALA A 58 -5.15 -8.60 12.12
CA ALA A 58 -5.12 -8.93 10.70
C ALA A 58 -4.06 -8.08 9.99
N ALA A 59 -3.01 -8.74 9.49
CA ALA A 59 -2.07 -8.13 8.57
C ALA A 59 -2.79 -7.90 7.24
N VAL A 60 -2.96 -6.64 6.83
CA VAL A 60 -3.26 -6.36 5.43
C VAL A 60 -2.02 -6.79 4.65
N ALA A 61 -2.13 -7.85 3.85
CA ALA A 61 -1.04 -8.25 2.97
C ALA A 61 -0.80 -7.12 1.97
N VAL A 62 0.24 -6.32 2.20
CA VAL A 62 0.76 -5.40 1.21
C VAL A 62 1.61 -6.25 0.28
N PRO A 63 1.22 -6.48 -0.99
CA PRO A 63 2.05 -7.24 -1.91
C PRO A 63 3.41 -6.55 -1.99
N SER A 64 4.49 -7.29 -1.75
CA SER A 64 5.83 -6.78 -1.99
C SER A 64 5.97 -6.52 -3.49
N PRO A 65 6.36 -5.32 -3.93
CA PRO A 65 6.70 -5.09 -5.33
C PRO A 65 7.73 -6.12 -5.79
N ALA A 66 7.65 -6.54 -7.06
CA ALA A 66 8.69 -7.40 -7.63
C ALA A 66 10.07 -6.73 -7.45
N ALA A 67 11.08 -7.53 -7.08
CA ALA A 67 12.44 -7.02 -6.97
C ALA A 67 12.90 -6.49 -8.33
N GLN A 68 13.49 -5.29 -8.35
CA GLN A 68 14.06 -4.68 -9.54
C GLN A 68 15.58 -4.67 -9.44
N ALA A 69 16.27 -5.03 -10.52
CA ALA A 69 17.72 -4.94 -10.63
C ALA A 69 18.09 -3.74 -11.50
N ALA A 70 18.92 -2.83 -10.99
CA ALA A 70 19.40 -1.66 -11.74
C ALA A 70 20.87 -1.85 -12.12
N ALA A 71 21.19 -1.65 -13.40
CA ALA A 71 22.57 -1.52 -13.87
C ALA A 71 22.87 -0.04 -14.16
N LEU A 72 24.07 0.39 -13.75
CA LEU A 72 24.56 1.76 -13.92
C LEU A 72 25.85 1.76 -14.73
N ASN A 73 26.07 2.79 -15.54
CA ASN A 73 27.37 3.03 -16.17
C ASN A 73 28.33 3.80 -15.24
N ASN A 74 29.55 4.10 -15.72
CA ASN A 74 30.57 4.84 -14.97
C ASN A 74 30.23 6.33 -14.73
N LEU A 75 29.20 6.86 -15.40
CA LEU A 75 28.62 8.18 -15.15
C LEU A 75 27.43 8.13 -14.18
N ASN A 76 27.17 6.96 -13.57
CA ASN A 76 26.05 6.71 -12.67
C ASN A 76 24.67 6.92 -13.32
N GLN A 77 24.58 6.65 -14.62
CA GLN A 77 23.33 6.67 -15.39
C GLN A 77 22.74 5.26 -15.49
N LEU A 78 21.42 5.14 -15.37
CA LEU A 78 20.69 3.89 -15.56
C LEU A 78 20.86 3.39 -17.00
N THR A 79 21.33 2.16 -17.14
CA THR A 79 21.48 1.48 -18.44
C THR A 79 20.56 0.28 -18.58
N ASP A 80 20.13 -0.32 -17.47
CA ASP A 80 19.16 -1.40 -17.46
C ASP A 80 18.34 -1.38 -16.16
N LEU A 81 17.04 -1.61 -16.27
CA LEU A 81 16.16 -1.86 -15.14
C LEU A 81 15.39 -3.17 -15.37
N THR A 82 15.90 -4.26 -14.81
CA THR A 82 15.29 -5.59 -14.90
C THR A 82 15.06 -6.04 -16.36
N GLY A 83 16.08 -5.86 -17.22
CA GLY A 83 16.06 -6.20 -18.64
C GLY A 83 15.47 -5.10 -19.54
N GLN A 84 14.97 -4.00 -18.97
CA GLN A 84 14.53 -2.83 -19.73
C GLN A 84 15.74 -1.94 -20.01
N PRO A 85 16.17 -1.76 -21.26
CA PRO A 85 17.35 -0.97 -21.60
C PRO A 85 17.07 0.54 -21.51
N TYR A 86 18.01 1.29 -20.95
CA TYR A 86 18.02 2.75 -20.89
C TYR A 86 19.25 3.30 -21.59
N SER A 87 19.11 4.47 -22.20
CA SER A 87 20.23 5.16 -22.83
C SER A 87 20.12 6.67 -22.65
N CYS A 88 21.27 7.33 -22.50
CA CYS A 88 21.36 8.78 -22.42
C CYS A 88 22.32 9.32 -23.50
N ASP A 89 22.17 10.59 -23.85
CA ASP A 89 23.15 11.31 -24.65
C ASP A 89 24.38 11.69 -23.80
N VAL A 90 25.36 12.34 -24.44
CA VAL A 90 26.61 12.77 -23.79
C VAL A 90 26.38 13.81 -22.68
N ASN A 91 25.31 14.59 -22.77
CA ASN A 91 24.93 15.59 -21.76
C ASN A 91 24.14 14.96 -20.60
N GLY A 92 23.78 13.67 -20.73
CA GLY A 92 23.01 12.92 -19.74
C GLY A 92 21.50 12.99 -19.91
N ASN A 93 21.00 13.58 -21.00
CA ASN A 93 19.58 13.56 -21.29
C ASN A 93 19.17 12.14 -21.72
N LEU A 94 18.04 11.65 -21.19
CA LEU A 94 17.51 10.33 -21.52
C LEU A 94 17.14 10.28 -23.01
N LEU A 95 17.70 9.35 -23.78
CA LEU A 95 17.35 9.12 -25.19
C LEU A 95 16.28 8.05 -25.35
N SER A 96 16.33 7.01 -24.50
CA SER A 96 15.34 5.94 -24.49
C SER A 96 15.20 5.33 -23.11
N ASP A 97 13.96 5.06 -22.70
CA ASP A 97 13.64 4.20 -21.54
C ASP A 97 13.24 2.77 -21.97
N GLY A 98 13.51 2.42 -23.23
CA GLY A 98 13.14 1.16 -23.87
C GLY A 98 11.65 1.04 -24.22
N GLN A 99 10.79 1.99 -23.85
CA GLN A 99 9.39 2.08 -24.28
C GLN A 99 9.11 3.32 -25.11
N ARG A 100 9.89 4.37 -24.90
CA ARG A 100 9.78 5.69 -25.49
C ARG A 100 11.16 6.16 -25.88
N ASN A 101 11.23 6.90 -26.97
CA ASN A 101 12.41 7.65 -27.33
C ASN A 101 12.14 9.15 -27.15
N TYR A 102 13.16 9.87 -26.73
CA TYR A 102 13.08 11.28 -26.36
C TYR A 102 14.05 12.08 -27.21
N SER A 103 13.62 13.24 -27.68
CA SER A 103 14.45 14.17 -28.43
C SER A 103 14.55 15.50 -27.71
N TRP A 104 15.77 16.04 -27.68
CA TRP A 104 16.12 17.25 -26.96
C TRP A 104 16.64 18.30 -27.94
N ASP A 105 16.33 19.57 -27.69
CA ASP A 105 16.98 20.66 -28.41
C ASP A 105 18.38 20.95 -27.83
N ALA A 106 19.08 21.91 -28.46
CA ALA A 106 20.43 22.30 -28.05
C ALA A 106 20.49 22.93 -26.64
N GLU A 107 19.34 23.34 -26.08
CA GLU A 107 19.23 23.93 -24.74
C GLU A 107 18.82 22.89 -23.68
N ASN A 108 18.88 21.58 -24.01
CA ASN A 108 18.47 20.45 -23.17
C ASN A 108 16.98 20.49 -22.78
N ARG A 109 16.12 21.01 -23.66
CA ARG A 109 14.66 20.94 -23.47
C ARG A 109 14.08 19.81 -24.29
N LEU A 110 13.17 19.05 -23.68
CA LEU A 110 12.45 17.98 -24.37
C LEU A 110 11.56 18.57 -25.46
N VAL A 111 11.75 18.16 -26.72
CA VAL A 111 10.98 18.65 -27.87
C VAL A 111 10.09 17.58 -28.50
N ALA A 112 10.38 16.30 -28.28
CA ALA A 112 9.53 15.22 -28.77
C ALA A 112 9.64 13.94 -27.93
N ILE A 113 8.53 13.18 -27.89
CA ILE A 113 8.49 11.79 -27.44
C ILE A 113 7.95 10.97 -28.60
N SER A 114 8.63 9.89 -28.95
CA SER A 114 8.14 8.90 -29.91
C SER A 114 8.02 7.53 -29.27
N TYR A 115 7.10 6.74 -29.79
CA TYR A 115 6.83 5.39 -29.31
C TYR A 115 7.25 4.43 -30.43
N PRO A 116 8.29 3.60 -30.24
CA PRO A 116 8.60 2.55 -31.19
C PRO A 116 7.34 1.67 -31.35
N SER A 117 6.89 1.46 -32.59
CA SER A 117 5.81 0.52 -32.86
C SER A 117 6.22 -0.85 -32.33
N GLN A 118 5.43 -1.44 -31.43
CA GLN A 118 5.62 -2.84 -31.05
C GLN A 118 5.52 -3.68 -32.33
N ALA A 119 6.64 -4.24 -32.77
CA ALA A 119 6.62 -5.29 -33.78
C ALA A 119 5.96 -6.52 -33.16
N GLY A 120 4.70 -6.80 -33.51
CA GLY A 120 4.04 -8.05 -33.10
C GLY A 120 2.54 -8.02 -32.79
N ALA A 121 1.74 -7.17 -33.45
CA ALA A 121 0.29 -7.36 -33.49
C ALA A 121 -0.19 -7.57 -34.93
N SER A 122 0.10 -8.74 -35.49
CA SER A 122 -0.60 -9.40 -36.62
C SER A 122 -0.25 -10.88 -36.64
#